data_AF-A0A8S2TA75-F1
#
_entry.id   AF-A0A8S2TA75-F1
#
_cell.length_a   1.000
_cell.length_b   1.000
_cell.length_c   1.000
_cell.angle_alpha   90.00
_cell.angle_beta   90.00
_cell.angle_gamma   90.00
#
_symmetry.space_group_name_H-M   'P 1'
#
loop_
_entity.id
_entity.type
_entity.pdbx_description
1 polymer ?
#
loop_
_entity_poly.entity_id
_entity_poly.type
_entity_poly.pdbx_seq_one_letter_code
_entity_poly.pdbx_strand_id
1 'polypeptide(L)' 'VEDVKLNLIPNLNDIKSGGDGLVELAHTKHIKPIAYIDWKLIDKYEIQNGMTKGKPREKIVNVEKMLELITASKKTNEQ' A
#
# COMPACT_ATOMS: atom_id res chain seq x y z
N VAL A 1 10.98 18.01 -16.47
CA VAL A 1 11.60 16.85 -17.15
C VAL A 1 11.70 17.19 -18.64
N GLU A 2 12.81 16.86 -19.28
CA GLU A 2 13.11 17.25 -20.67
C GLU A 2 12.02 16.82 -21.66
N ASP A 3 11.52 15.60 -21.51
CA ASP A 3 10.46 15.03 -22.37
C ASP A 3 9.13 15.80 -22.31
N VAL A 4 8.80 16.36 -21.15
CA VAL A 4 7.64 17.26 -20.99
C VAL A 4 7.83 18.52 -21.80
N LYS A 5 9.05 19.09 -21.77
CA LYS A 5 9.38 20.34 -22.47
C LYS A 5 9.43 20.12 -23.99
N LEU A 6 9.86 18.92 -24.41
CA LEU A 6 9.93 18.51 -25.81
C LEU A 6 8.59 17.96 -26.33
N ASN A 7 7.51 17.98 -25.53
CA ASN A 7 6.19 17.43 -25.87
C ASN A 7 6.24 15.96 -26.34
N LEU A 8 7.18 15.18 -25.79
CA LEU A 8 7.32 13.74 -26.09
C LEU A 8 6.36 12.88 -25.27
N ILE A 9 5.62 13.49 -24.34
CA ILE A 9 4.57 12.83 -23.55
C ILE A 9 3.27 13.64 -23.62
N PRO A 10 2.12 13.03 -23.27
CA PRO A 10 0.82 13.72 -23.24
C PRO A 10 0.87 15.02 -22.44
N ASN A 11 0.14 16.03 -22.92
CA ASN A 11 0.21 17.40 -22.42
C ASN A 11 -0.13 17.41 -20.93
N LEU A 12 0.64 18.14 -20.11
CA LEU A 12 0.39 18.21 -18.66
C LEU A 12 -1.04 18.66 -18.30
N ASN A 13 -1.65 19.51 -19.13
CA ASN A 13 -3.01 20.03 -18.92
C ASN A 13 -4.11 19.02 -19.27
N ASP A 14 -3.77 17.91 -19.94
CA ASP A 14 -4.75 16.84 -20.19
C ASP A 14 -5.17 16.19 -18.86
N ILE A 15 -6.46 15.91 -18.70
CA ILE A 15 -6.97 15.22 -17.51
C ILE A 15 -6.37 13.81 -17.45
N LYS A 16 -5.59 13.55 -16.40
CA LYS A 16 -5.01 12.24 -16.10
C LYS A 16 -5.56 11.80 -14.76
N SER A 17 -6.36 10.73 -14.76
CA SER A 17 -6.98 10.18 -13.54
C SER A 17 -5.97 9.60 -12.55
N GLY A 18 -4.74 9.34 -12.98
CA GLY A 18 -3.63 8.98 -12.10
C GLY A 18 -3.96 7.81 -11.17
N GLY A 19 -3.69 7.99 -9.88
CA GLY A 19 -3.96 6.97 -8.86
C GLY A 19 -5.44 6.61 -8.75
N ASP A 20 -6.36 7.57 -8.88
CA ASP A 20 -7.79 7.35 -8.73
C ASP A 20 -8.32 6.43 -9.83
N GLY A 21 -7.90 6.65 -11.08
CA GLY A 21 -8.24 5.76 -12.19
C GLY A 21 -7.68 4.35 -12.04
N LEU A 22 -6.50 4.21 -11.42
CA LEU A 22 -5.92 2.89 -11.13
C LEU A 22 -6.65 2.16 -10.00
N VAL A 23 -7.09 2.89 -8.96
CA VAL A 23 -7.87 2.32 -7.85
C VAL A 23 -9.22 1.82 -8.37
N GLU A 24 -9.91 2.60 -9.20
CA GLU A 24 -11.15 2.18 -9.83
C GLU A 24 -10.96 0.92 -10.68
N LEU A 25 -9.94 0.91 -11.55
CA LEU A 25 -9.61 -0.27 -12.35
C LEU A 25 -9.30 -1.49 -11.49
N ALA A 26 -8.54 -1.33 -10.40
CA ALA A 26 -8.24 -2.42 -9.48
C ALA A 26 -9.51 -2.99 -8.84
N HIS A 27 -10.45 -2.13 -8.43
CA HIS A 27 -11.74 -2.54 -7.88
C HIS A 27 -12.56 -3.37 -8.88
N THR A 28 -12.64 -2.94 -10.15
CA THR A 28 -13.35 -3.72 -11.19
C THR A 28 -12.77 -5.11 -11.42
N LYS A 29 -11.47 -5.29 -11.11
CA LYS A 29 -10.76 -6.58 -11.22
C LYS A 29 -10.73 -7.36 -9.91
N HIS A 30 -11.44 -6.90 -8.88
CA HIS A 30 -11.39 -7.48 -7.53
C HIS A 30 -9.97 -7.55 -6.94
N ILE A 31 -9.08 -6.64 -7.37
CA ILE A 31 -7.75 -6.48 -6.82
C ILE A 31 -7.84 -5.48 -5.68
N LYS A 32 -7.22 -5.81 -4.54
CA LYS A 32 -7.14 -4.93 -3.38
C LYS A 32 -5.73 -4.36 -3.23
N PRO A 33 -5.47 -3.11 -3.64
CA PRO A 33 -4.21 -2.45 -3.36
C PRO A 33 -4.00 -2.32 -1.84
N ILE A 34 -2.75 -2.44 -1.40
CA ILE A 34 -2.36 -2.19 -0.01
C ILE A 34 -1.84 -0.77 0.07
N ALA A 35 -2.53 0.07 0.85
CA ALA A 35 -2.10 1.45 1.06
C ALA A 35 -0.86 1.51 1.96
N TYR A 36 -0.11 2.61 1.89
CA TYR A 36 1.07 2.80 2.75
C TYR A 36 0.72 2.73 4.25
N ILE A 37 -0.47 3.21 4.64
CA ILE A 37 -0.93 3.11 6.03
C ILE A 37 -1.14 1.67 6.48
N ASP A 38 -1.62 0.80 5.59
CA ASP A 38 -1.79 -0.63 5.85
C ASP A 38 -0.43 -1.32 5.99
N TRP A 39 0.55 -0.97 5.14
CA TRP A 39 1.93 -1.44 5.27
C TRP A 39 2.57 -1.06 6.62
N LYS A 40 2.31 0.16 7.12
CA LYS A 40 2.83 0.59 8.43
C LYS A 40 2.34 -0.27 9.60
N LEU A 41 1.18 -0.93 9.48
CA LEU A 41 0.71 -1.87 10.50
C LEU A 41 1.57 -3.13 10.55
N ILE A 42 1.91 -3.66 9.37
CA ILE A 42 2.83 -4.79 9.23
C ILE A 42 4.20 -4.40 9.79
N ASP A 43 4.74 -3.27 9.36
CA ASP A 43 6.06 -2.80 9.79
C ASP A 43 6.16 -2.66 11.32
N LYS A 44 5.15 -2.04 11.96
CA LYS A 44 5.07 -1.91 13.41
C LYS A 44 5.07 -3.28 14.10
N TYR A 45 4.27 -4.22 13.62
CA TYR A 45 4.18 -5.57 14.18
C TYR A 45 5.53 -6.30 14.08
N GLU A 46 6.20 -6.21 12.94
CA GLU A 46 7.50 -6.84 12.71
C GLU A 46 8.61 -6.28 13.59
N ILE A 47 8.63 -4.95 13.78
CA ILE A 47 9.58 -4.29 14.69
C ILE A 47 9.35 -4.76 16.12
N GLN A 48 8.09 -4.76 16.59
CA GLN A 48 7.75 -5.21 17.94
C GLN A 48 8.16 -6.66 18.20
N ASN A 49 7.89 -7.57 17.26
CA ASN A 49 8.33 -8.97 17.37
C ASN A 49 9.85 -9.15 17.23
N GLY A 50 10.53 -8.26 16.52
CA GLY A 50 11.99 -8.27 16.44
C GLY A 50 12.63 -7.88 17.78
N MET A 51 12.11 -6.83 18.42
CA MET A 51 12.63 -6.31 19.68
C MET A 51 12.65 -7.36 20.79
N THR A 52 11.63 -8.22 20.88
CA THR A 52 11.58 -9.31 21.87
C THR A 52 12.66 -10.38 21.66
N LYS A 53 13.28 -10.42 20.48
CA LYS A 53 14.35 -11.35 20.10
C LYS A 53 15.71 -10.66 19.95
N GLY A 54 15.83 -9.38 20.30
CA GLY A 54 17.04 -8.60 20.10
C GLY A 54 17.36 -8.31 18.62
N LYS A 55 16.36 -8.38 17.73
CA LYS A 55 16.49 -8.10 16.29
C LYS A 55 15.83 -6.75 15.95
N PRO A 56 16.28 -6.03 14.89
CA PRO A 56 15.62 -4.80 14.44
C PRO A 56 14.17 -5.02 14.00
N ARG A 57 13.89 -6.18 13.40
CA ARG A 57 12.55 -6.66 13.05
C ARG A 57 12.55 -8.17 12.88
N GLU A 58 11.38 -8.78 13.01
CA GLU A 58 11.10 -10.15 12.59
C GLU A 58 10.09 -10.12 11.44
N LYS A 59 10.53 -10.48 10.23
CA LYS A 59 9.68 -10.39 9.04
C LYS A 59 8.58 -11.44 9.05
N ILE A 60 7.36 -11.04 8.70
CA ILE A 60 6.29 -11.97 8.38
C ILE A 60 6.62 -12.60 7.03
N VAL A 61 6.56 -13.92 6.95
CA VAL A 61 6.82 -14.68 5.70
C VAL A 61 5.57 -15.35 5.14
N ASN A 62 4.44 -15.24 5.85
CA ASN A 62 3.14 -15.75 5.43
C ASN A 62 2.25 -14.57 4.98
N VAL A 63 1.74 -14.65 3.75
CA VAL A 63 0.91 -13.59 3.15
C VAL A 63 -0.45 -13.46 3.84
N GLU A 64 -1.10 -14.56 4.21
CA GLU A 64 -2.38 -14.53 4.94
C GLU A 64 -2.23 -13.75 6.24
N LYS A 65 -1.13 -13.95 6.96
CA LYS A 65 -0.84 -13.23 8.20
C LYS A 65 -0.68 -11.73 7.99
N MET A 66 -0.04 -11.32 6.90
CA MET A 66 0.05 -9.90 6.53
C MET A 66 -1.35 -9.30 6.29
N LEU A 67 -2.21 -10.03 5.57
CA LEU A 67 -3.57 -9.59 5.27
C LEU A 67 -4.49 -9.58 6.50
N GLU A 68 -4.33 -10.54 7.42
CA GLU A 68 -5.04 -10.55 8.71
C GLU A 68 -4.76 -9.29 9.53
N LEU A 69 -3.48 -8.89 9.65
CA LEU A 69 -3.11 -7.69 10.41
C LEU A 69 -3.76 -6.43 9.84
N ILE A 70 -3.83 -6.33 8.51
CA ILE A 70 -4.45 -5.19 7.82
C ILE A 70 -5.97 -5.20 7.99
N THR A 71 -6.60 -6.37 7.95
CA THR A 71 -8.07 -6.48 8.03
C THR A 71 -8.59 -6.38 9.45
N ALA A 72 -7.86 -6.89 10.44
CA ALA A 72 -8.23 -6.80 11.85
C ALA A 72 -8.28 -5.34 12.33
N SER A 73 -7.32 -4.50 11.93
CA SER A 73 -7.33 -3.08 12.33
C SER A 73 -8.52 -2.31 11.77
N LYS A 74 -9.02 -2.69 10.59
CA LYS A 74 -10.17 -2.03 9.95
C LYS A 74 -11.47 -2.34 10.71
N LYS A 75 -11.62 -3.56 11.22
CA LYS A 75 -12.77 -3.97 12.04
C LYS A 75 -12.84 -3.23 13.39
N THR A 76 -11.70 -2.91 14.00
CA THR A 76 -11.65 -2.19 15.29
C THR A 76 -12.06 -0.72 15.17
N ASN A 77 -11.98 -0.10 13.99
CA ASN A 77 -12.36 1.29 13.77
C ASN A 77 -13.82 1.47 13.30
N GLU A 78 -14.54 0.37 13.06
CA GLU A 78 -15.94 0.35 12.63
C GLU A 78 -16.89 -0.12 13.75
N GLN A 79 -16.39 -0.22 15.00
CA GLN A 79 -17.15 -0.59 16.20
C GLN A 79 -17.13 0.55 17.24
#